data_AF-A0A524PQN6-F1
#
_entry.id   AF-A0A524PQN6-F1
#
_cell.length_a   1.000
_cell.length_b   1.000
_cell.length_c   1.000
_cell.angle_alpha   90.00
_cell.angle_beta   90.00
_cell.angle_gamma   90.00
#
_symmetry.space_group_name_H-M   'P 1'
#
loop_
_entity.id
_entity.type
_entity.pdbx_description
1 polymer ?
#
loop_
_entity_poly.entity_id
_entity_poly.type
_entity_poly.pdbx_seq_one_letter_code
_entity_poly.pdbx_strand_id
1 'polypeptide(L)'
;MTLKIYNTMTRKKEVFEPIEPGNVRMYVCGPTVYDKAHVGHAMSSIVFDVIRRYLEHKGFRVQHVMNYTDVDDKVILRAQDLGVDPLELAEKYIAEYDEHLKQLNVLPAAMYPRVSTEIAEIVAMVEGLIEKDFAYTIDGDAYFRVDRDEDYGRLSRRDTDEMRAGARLGVDARKEAPADFALWKSAKPGEPAWDSPWGPGRPGWHIECSAMSLHHLGEELDIHGGGNDLVFPHHENEIAQSESYTGKPFARYWVHNGMMQLSGADMSKSTGNVFSIEKFLEKHEADVLRIVILNASYRSPLTFNDDVIEQAERALERLKGGLRP
;
A
#
# COMPACT_ATOMS: atom_id res chain seq x y z
N MET A 1 -28.65 11.95 -1.42
CA MET A 1 -27.51 12.75 -0.96
C MET A 1 -26.32 12.47 -1.87
N THR A 2 -25.60 13.50 -2.30
CA THR A 2 -24.39 13.37 -3.13
C THR A 2 -23.27 12.68 -2.35
N LEU A 3 -22.59 11.71 -2.97
CA LEU A 3 -21.45 11.03 -2.37
C LEU A 3 -20.29 12.02 -2.16
N LYS A 4 -19.69 12.00 -0.97
CA LYS A 4 -18.48 12.77 -0.68
C LYS A 4 -17.40 11.88 -0.09
N ILE A 5 -16.16 12.09 -0.52
CA ILE A 5 -14.98 11.38 -0.03
C ILE A 5 -13.97 12.38 0.54
N TYR A 6 -13.25 12.00 1.61
CA TYR A 6 -12.19 12.84 2.11
C TYR A 6 -10.92 12.62 1.28
N ASN A 7 -10.40 13.70 0.70
CA ASN A 7 -9.19 13.67 -0.11
C ASN A 7 -7.99 14.11 0.75
N THR A 8 -7.00 13.21 0.91
CA THR A 8 -5.76 13.51 1.64
C THR A 8 -5.02 14.69 1.02
N MET A 9 -5.04 14.83 -0.31
CA MET A 9 -4.40 15.94 -1.02
C MET A 9 -4.92 17.31 -0.54
N THR A 10 -6.24 17.48 -0.51
CA THR A 10 -6.85 18.79 -0.21
C THR A 10 -7.24 18.97 1.26
N ARG A 11 -7.25 17.88 2.04
CA ARG A 11 -7.68 17.81 3.44
C ARG A 11 -9.15 18.18 3.66
N LYS A 12 -10.02 17.91 2.66
CA LYS A 12 -11.45 18.22 2.72
C LYS A 12 -12.29 17.06 2.19
N LYS A 13 -13.58 17.08 2.54
CA LYS A 13 -14.57 16.20 1.90
C LYS A 13 -15.02 16.83 0.58
N GLU A 14 -14.74 16.14 -0.51
CA GLU A 14 -15.07 16.55 -1.87
C GLU A 14 -16.23 15.74 -2.41
N VAL A 15 -16.97 16.30 -3.36
CA VAL A 15 -17.94 15.51 -4.14
C VAL A 15 -17.16 14.48 -4.94
N PHE A 16 -17.59 13.22 -4.89
CA PHE A 16 -16.98 12.14 -5.65
C PHE A 16 -17.48 12.17 -7.10
N GLU A 17 -16.57 12.42 -8.04
CA GLU A 17 -16.82 12.48 -9.47
C GLU A 17 -15.74 11.67 -10.20
N PRO A 18 -16.10 10.50 -10.76
CA PRO A 18 -15.11 9.68 -11.46
C PRO A 18 -14.62 10.36 -12.74
N ILE A 19 -13.45 9.95 -13.21
CA ILE A 19 -12.86 10.33 -14.50
C ILE A 19 -13.81 9.95 -15.63
N GLU A 20 -14.31 8.71 -15.60
CA GLU A 20 -15.27 8.19 -16.54
C GLU A 20 -16.63 7.97 -15.85
N PRO A 21 -17.73 8.60 -16.33
CA PRO A 21 -19.03 8.45 -15.70
C PRO A 21 -19.45 6.98 -15.52
N GLY A 22 -19.68 6.59 -14.26
CA GLY A 22 -20.13 5.24 -13.90
C GLY A 22 -19.02 4.19 -13.70
N ASN A 23 -17.76 4.50 -14.04
CA ASN A 23 -16.63 3.60 -13.82
C ASN A 23 -15.68 4.18 -12.76
N VAL A 24 -15.09 3.33 -11.92
CA VAL A 24 -14.13 3.74 -10.88
C VAL A 24 -12.90 2.86 -10.94
N ARG A 25 -11.74 3.48 -11.20
CA ARG A 25 -10.41 2.88 -11.15
C ARG A 25 -9.84 3.08 -9.75
N MET A 26 -9.75 2.00 -9.00
CA MET A 26 -9.30 2.03 -7.60
C MET A 26 -8.05 1.18 -7.44
N TYR A 27 -6.94 1.81 -7.05
CA TYR A 27 -5.70 1.12 -6.67
C TYR A 27 -5.51 1.24 -5.16
N VAL A 28 -5.18 0.13 -4.49
CA VAL A 28 -4.88 0.11 -3.05
C VAL A 28 -3.57 -0.62 -2.83
N CYS A 29 -2.59 0.03 -2.22
CA CYS A 29 -1.31 -0.60 -1.93
C CYS A 29 -1.50 -1.79 -0.98
N GLY A 30 -1.05 -2.97 -1.42
CA GLY A 30 -1.13 -4.21 -0.64
C GLY A 30 0.10 -4.45 0.23
N PRO A 31 0.17 -5.63 0.89
CA PRO A 31 1.23 -5.92 1.85
C PRO A 31 2.55 -6.34 1.18
N THR A 32 3.65 -6.10 1.88
CA THR A 32 4.91 -6.81 1.65
C THR A 32 4.82 -8.21 2.25
N VAL A 33 4.99 -9.24 1.44
CA VAL A 33 4.67 -10.64 1.82
C VAL A 33 5.89 -11.39 2.38
N TYR A 34 6.49 -10.84 3.43
CA TYR A 34 7.66 -11.43 4.10
C TYR A 34 7.31 -12.15 5.42
N ASP A 35 6.16 -11.85 6.02
CA ASP A 35 5.69 -12.52 7.24
C ASP A 35 4.16 -12.56 7.30
N LYS A 36 3.60 -13.19 8.35
CA LYS A 36 2.17 -13.29 8.60
C LYS A 36 1.53 -11.90 8.62
N ALA A 37 0.45 -11.74 7.85
CA ALA A 37 -0.30 -10.51 7.85
C ALA A 37 -0.96 -10.25 9.22
N HIS A 38 -1.00 -8.99 9.61
CA HIS A 38 -1.52 -8.56 10.90
C HIS A 38 -2.83 -7.79 10.80
N VAL A 39 -3.49 -7.56 11.93
CA VAL A 39 -4.79 -6.88 12.00
C VAL A 39 -4.80 -5.48 11.37
N GLY A 40 -3.65 -4.79 11.29
CA GLY A 40 -3.50 -3.57 10.49
C GLY A 40 -3.69 -3.75 8.97
N HIS A 41 -3.21 -4.86 8.39
CA HIS A 41 -3.45 -5.19 6.98
C HIS A 41 -4.93 -5.52 6.76
N ALA A 42 -5.54 -6.26 7.70
CA ALA A 42 -6.98 -6.52 7.68
C ALA A 42 -7.79 -5.21 7.73
N MET A 43 -7.38 -4.22 8.53
CA MET A 43 -8.03 -2.91 8.58
C MET A 43 -8.04 -2.22 7.22
N SER A 44 -6.89 -2.15 6.54
CA SER A 44 -6.82 -1.58 5.19
C SER A 44 -7.80 -2.30 4.25
N SER A 45 -7.67 -3.63 4.13
CA SER A 45 -8.49 -4.44 3.23
C SER A 45 -9.98 -4.33 3.51
N ILE A 46 -10.41 -4.34 4.78
CA ILE A 46 -11.83 -4.21 5.16
C ILE A 46 -12.35 -2.80 4.86
N VAL A 47 -11.56 -1.75 5.09
CA VAL A 47 -11.95 -0.37 4.78
C VAL A 47 -12.18 -0.21 3.27
N PHE A 48 -11.24 -0.68 2.44
CA PHE A 48 -11.38 -0.56 0.99
C PHE A 48 -12.42 -1.51 0.39
N ASP A 49 -12.66 -2.67 1.02
CA ASP A 49 -13.81 -3.55 0.73
C ASP A 49 -15.14 -2.80 0.93
N VAL A 50 -15.30 -2.10 2.06
CA VAL A 50 -16.52 -1.32 2.33
C VAL A 50 -16.67 -0.14 1.39
N ILE A 51 -15.59 0.57 1.07
CA ILE A 51 -15.61 1.65 0.07
C ILE A 51 -16.08 1.11 -1.28
N ARG A 52 -15.47 0.01 -1.76
CA ARG A 52 -15.87 -0.64 -3.00
C ARG A 52 -17.34 -1.05 -2.99
N ARG A 53 -17.77 -1.82 -1.98
CA ARG A 53 -19.15 -2.30 -1.86
C ARG A 53 -20.15 -1.15 -1.85
N TYR A 54 -19.80 -0.02 -1.23
CA TYR A 54 -20.66 1.15 -1.22
C TYR A 54 -20.73 1.85 -2.59
N LEU A 55 -19.61 1.95 -3.31
CA LEU A 55 -19.58 2.46 -4.68
C LEU A 55 -20.39 1.57 -5.63
N GLU A 56 -20.23 0.25 -5.55
CA GLU A 56 -21.02 -0.71 -6.32
C GLU A 56 -22.53 -0.60 -5.99
N HIS A 57 -22.87 -0.46 -4.70
CA HIS A 57 -24.25 -0.20 -4.27
C HIS A 57 -24.81 1.13 -4.84
N LYS A 58 -23.95 2.13 -5.09
CA LYS A 58 -24.32 3.39 -5.76
C LYS A 58 -24.43 3.28 -7.28
N GLY A 59 -24.19 2.09 -7.85
CA GLY A 59 -24.31 1.82 -9.28
C GLY A 59 -23.02 2.05 -10.07
N PHE A 60 -21.88 2.28 -9.40
CA PHE A 60 -20.59 2.34 -10.08
C PHE A 60 -20.07 0.94 -10.40
N ARG A 61 -19.37 0.80 -11.53
CA ARG A 61 -18.52 -0.35 -11.81
C ARG A 61 -17.12 -0.05 -11.29
N VAL A 62 -16.69 -0.79 -10.28
CA VAL A 62 -15.37 -0.58 -9.64
C VAL A 62 -14.36 -1.60 -10.16
N GLN A 63 -13.29 -1.13 -10.79
CA GLN A 63 -12.09 -1.91 -11.10
C GLN A 63 -11.08 -1.69 -9.97
N HIS A 64 -11.09 -2.61 -9.00
CA HIS A 64 -10.19 -2.58 -7.85
C HIS A 64 -8.93 -3.41 -8.14
N VAL A 65 -7.75 -2.83 -7.97
CA VAL A 65 -6.44 -3.51 -8.04
C VAL A 65 -5.72 -3.35 -6.71
N MET A 66 -5.13 -4.45 -6.22
CA MET A 66 -4.30 -4.46 -5.02
C MET A 66 -3.05 -5.31 -5.29
N ASN A 67 -1.86 -4.73 -5.19
CA ASN A 67 -0.63 -5.49 -5.48
C ASN A 67 -0.17 -6.38 -4.31
N TYR A 68 0.78 -7.25 -4.61
CA TYR A 68 1.64 -7.88 -3.60
C TYR A 68 3.09 -7.46 -3.83
N THR A 69 3.73 -6.91 -2.79
CA THR A 69 5.17 -6.62 -2.82
C THR A 69 5.92 -7.90 -2.41
N ASP A 70 6.25 -8.71 -3.41
CA ASP A 70 6.99 -9.98 -3.28
C ASP A 70 8.49 -9.84 -3.56
N VAL A 71 8.95 -8.64 -3.94
CA VAL A 71 10.36 -8.29 -4.11
C VAL A 71 10.66 -7.07 -3.23
N ASP A 72 11.27 -7.28 -2.06
CA ASP A 72 11.66 -6.20 -1.14
C ASP A 72 12.82 -6.65 -0.24
N ASP A 73 13.57 -5.69 0.32
CA ASP A 73 14.64 -5.96 1.28
C ASP A 73 14.16 -6.86 2.43
N LYS A 74 12.92 -6.67 2.93
CA LYS A 74 12.35 -7.49 4.01
C LYS A 74 12.09 -8.94 3.60
N VAL A 75 11.62 -9.17 2.37
CA VAL A 75 11.38 -10.53 1.84
C VAL A 75 12.72 -11.26 1.72
N ILE A 76 13.72 -10.59 1.14
CA ILE A 76 15.07 -11.14 0.95
C ILE A 76 15.70 -11.50 2.29
N LEU A 77 15.74 -10.57 3.25
CA LEU A 77 16.33 -10.80 4.56
C LEU A 77 15.62 -11.93 5.31
N ARG A 78 14.29 -11.96 5.26
CA ARG A 78 13.52 -12.99 5.94
C ARG A 78 13.69 -14.38 5.31
N ALA A 79 13.81 -14.45 3.98
CA ALA A 79 14.08 -15.69 3.27
C ALA A 79 15.48 -16.23 3.60
N GLN A 80 16.47 -15.34 3.69
CA GLN A 80 17.83 -15.68 4.15
C GLN A 80 17.83 -16.23 5.57
N ASP A 81 17.12 -15.59 6.51
CA ASP A 81 17.00 -16.04 7.90
C ASP A 81 16.37 -17.45 8.01
N LEU A 82 15.45 -17.78 7.09
CA LEU A 82 14.73 -19.05 7.06
C LEU A 82 15.40 -20.12 6.18
N GLY A 83 16.40 -19.75 5.38
CA GLY A 83 17.06 -20.65 4.44
C GLY A 83 16.14 -21.15 3.32
N VAL A 84 15.22 -20.31 2.84
CA VAL A 84 14.27 -20.62 1.76
C VAL A 84 14.40 -19.63 0.60
N ASP A 85 13.82 -19.95 -0.55
CA ASP A 85 13.76 -19.02 -1.67
C ASP A 85 12.82 -17.82 -1.35
N PRO A 86 13.19 -16.57 -1.69
CA PRO A 86 12.37 -15.40 -1.43
C PRO A 86 10.98 -15.42 -2.09
N LEU A 87 10.87 -15.94 -3.31
CA LEU A 87 9.59 -16.01 -4.03
C LEU A 87 8.73 -17.16 -3.50
N GLU A 88 9.32 -18.28 -3.08
CA GLU A 88 8.59 -19.33 -2.37
C GLU A 88 8.04 -18.83 -1.01
N LEU A 89 8.83 -18.03 -0.29
CA LEU A 89 8.39 -17.38 0.95
C LEU A 89 7.20 -16.44 0.70
N ALA A 90 7.32 -15.61 -0.33
CA ALA A 90 6.26 -14.68 -0.73
C ALA A 90 4.98 -15.43 -1.10
N GLU A 91 5.06 -16.47 -1.94
CA GLU A 91 3.91 -17.28 -2.35
C GLU A 91 3.17 -17.86 -1.14
N LYS A 92 3.90 -18.38 -0.16
CA LYS A 92 3.32 -18.90 1.07
C LYS A 92 2.48 -17.84 1.80
N TYR A 93 3.03 -16.64 1.99
CA TYR A 93 2.32 -15.59 2.72
C TYR A 93 1.21 -14.91 1.90
N ILE A 94 1.32 -14.90 0.56
CA ILE A 94 0.21 -14.54 -0.33
C ILE A 94 -0.96 -15.50 -0.12
N ALA A 95 -0.71 -16.81 -0.20
CA ALA A 95 -1.75 -17.82 -0.03
C ALA A 95 -2.42 -17.74 1.36
N GLU A 96 -1.62 -17.54 2.41
CA GLU A 96 -2.13 -17.36 3.78
C GLU A 96 -3.00 -16.09 3.88
N TYR A 97 -2.55 -14.97 3.31
CA TYR A 97 -3.30 -13.71 3.35
C TYR A 97 -4.60 -13.78 2.55
N ASP A 98 -4.59 -14.38 1.36
CA ASP A 98 -5.79 -14.57 0.54
C ASP A 98 -6.86 -15.40 1.28
N GLU A 99 -6.44 -16.43 2.01
CA GLU A 99 -7.34 -17.24 2.81
C GLU A 99 -7.94 -16.43 3.98
N HIS A 100 -7.12 -15.64 4.67
CA HIS A 100 -7.61 -14.72 5.70
C HIS A 100 -8.60 -13.69 5.14
N LEU A 101 -8.36 -13.13 3.95
CA LEU A 101 -9.28 -12.18 3.32
C LEU A 101 -10.64 -12.82 3.00
N LYS A 102 -10.66 -14.09 2.55
CA LYS A 102 -11.91 -14.85 2.37
C LYS A 102 -12.65 -15.05 3.68
N GLN A 103 -11.95 -15.46 4.74
CA GLN A 103 -12.54 -15.63 6.07
C GLN A 103 -13.11 -14.32 6.61
N LEU A 104 -12.42 -13.20 6.36
CA LEU A 104 -12.88 -11.84 6.69
C LEU A 104 -13.96 -11.29 5.74
N ASN A 105 -14.47 -12.08 4.79
CA ASN A 105 -15.49 -11.66 3.82
C ASN A 105 -15.10 -10.38 3.05
N VAL A 106 -13.82 -10.26 2.70
CA VAL A 106 -13.32 -9.23 1.79
C VAL A 106 -13.54 -9.72 0.35
N LEU A 107 -14.14 -8.89 -0.50
CA LEU A 107 -14.31 -9.26 -1.92
C LEU A 107 -12.95 -9.31 -2.62
N PRO A 108 -12.71 -10.31 -3.48
CA PRO A 108 -11.48 -10.37 -4.24
C PRO A 108 -11.36 -9.15 -5.16
N ALA A 109 -10.19 -8.51 -5.19
CA ALA A 109 -9.87 -7.47 -6.17
C ALA A 109 -9.99 -8.03 -7.59
N ALA A 110 -10.12 -7.14 -8.58
CA ALA A 110 -10.15 -7.54 -9.98
C ALA A 110 -8.81 -8.15 -10.40
N MET A 111 -7.70 -7.64 -9.87
CA MET A 111 -6.35 -8.14 -10.12
C MET A 111 -5.45 -7.97 -8.91
N TYR A 112 -4.46 -8.87 -8.81
CA TYR A 112 -3.45 -8.93 -7.77
C TYR A 112 -2.05 -8.98 -8.38
N PRO A 113 -1.56 -7.88 -8.98
CA PRO A 113 -0.25 -7.88 -9.63
C PRO A 113 0.86 -8.08 -8.60
N ARG A 114 1.94 -8.75 -9.05
CA ARG A 114 3.11 -9.06 -8.23
C ARG A 114 4.32 -8.37 -8.81
N VAL A 115 5.19 -7.82 -7.96
CA VAL A 115 6.38 -7.10 -8.41
C VAL A 115 7.27 -8.00 -9.28
N SER A 116 7.46 -9.26 -8.85
CA SER A 116 8.27 -10.24 -9.57
C SER A 116 7.80 -10.52 -11.01
N THR A 117 6.52 -10.26 -11.31
CA THR A 117 5.92 -10.49 -12.64
C THR A 117 5.78 -9.22 -13.48
N GLU A 118 6.09 -8.05 -12.93
CA GLU A 118 5.84 -6.73 -13.52
C GLU A 118 7.15 -5.97 -13.85
N ILE A 119 8.27 -6.69 -13.86
CA ILE A 119 9.61 -6.14 -14.02
C ILE A 119 9.77 -5.38 -15.35
N ALA A 120 9.18 -5.88 -16.44
CA ALA A 120 9.28 -5.23 -17.75
C ALA A 120 8.64 -3.83 -17.73
N GLU A 121 7.47 -3.70 -17.11
CA GLU A 121 6.75 -2.43 -16.98
C GLU A 121 7.50 -1.47 -16.05
N ILE A 122 8.08 -1.99 -14.97
CA ILE A 122 8.93 -1.20 -14.06
C ILE A 122 10.17 -0.67 -14.80
N VAL A 123 10.89 -1.52 -15.52
CA VAL A 123 12.08 -1.12 -16.29
C VAL A 123 11.71 -0.07 -17.32
N ALA A 124 10.63 -0.26 -18.08
CA ALA A 124 10.15 0.70 -19.06
C ALA A 124 9.83 2.07 -18.43
N MET A 125 9.20 2.08 -17.24
CA MET A 125 8.91 3.32 -16.53
C MET A 125 10.20 4.04 -16.09
N VAL A 126 11.19 3.30 -15.58
CA VAL A 126 12.48 3.88 -15.19
C VAL A 126 13.23 4.44 -16.40
N GLU A 127 13.26 3.72 -17.53
CA GLU A 127 13.83 4.22 -18.79
C GLU A 127 13.18 5.54 -19.22
N GLY A 128 11.84 5.60 -19.26
CA GLY A 128 11.16 6.83 -19.64
C GLY A 128 11.34 7.99 -18.65
N LEU A 129 11.50 7.71 -17.35
CA LEU A 129 11.87 8.74 -16.37
C LEU A 129 13.29 9.27 -16.60
N ILE A 130 14.23 8.43 -17.01
CA ILE A 130 15.59 8.83 -17.38
C ILE A 130 15.57 9.67 -18.66
N GLU A 131 14.84 9.23 -19.69
CA GLU A 131 14.69 9.97 -20.96
C GLU A 131 14.10 11.38 -20.75
N LYS A 132 13.19 11.52 -19.78
CA LYS A 132 12.55 12.78 -19.39
C LYS A 132 13.36 13.61 -18.40
N ASP A 133 14.58 13.17 -18.05
CA ASP A 133 15.51 13.84 -17.13
C ASP A 133 15.01 13.94 -15.66
N PHE A 134 14.07 13.08 -15.27
CA PHE A 134 13.61 12.92 -13.88
C PHE A 134 14.36 11.85 -13.10
N ALA A 135 15.18 11.04 -13.77
CA ALA A 135 15.97 9.99 -13.15
C ALA A 135 17.38 9.90 -13.73
N TYR A 136 18.28 9.29 -12.97
CA TYR A 136 19.67 9.08 -13.36
C TYR A 136 20.19 7.75 -12.86
N THR A 137 21.32 7.33 -13.43
CA THR A 137 21.95 6.06 -13.10
C THR A 137 23.32 6.29 -12.46
N ILE A 138 23.69 5.39 -11.55
CA ILE A 138 25.01 5.39 -10.93
C ILE A 138 25.37 3.96 -10.49
N ASP A 139 26.49 3.44 -10.99
CA ASP A 139 27.02 2.11 -10.66
C ASP A 139 25.99 0.96 -10.73
N GLY A 140 25.04 1.02 -11.67
CA GLY A 140 23.98 0.02 -11.85
C GLY A 140 22.71 0.24 -11.03
N ASP A 141 22.68 1.25 -10.16
CA ASP A 141 21.46 1.76 -9.54
C ASP A 141 20.80 2.81 -10.44
N ALA A 142 19.49 3.03 -10.27
CA ALA A 142 18.78 4.19 -10.83
C ALA A 142 18.02 4.92 -9.72
N TYR A 143 18.06 6.25 -9.73
CA TYR A 143 17.45 7.12 -8.73
C TYR A 143 16.54 8.16 -9.36
N PHE A 144 15.46 8.51 -8.67
CA PHE A 144 14.60 9.63 -9.02
C PHE A 144 15.17 10.93 -8.46
N ARG A 145 15.19 11.99 -9.28
CA ARG A 145 15.60 13.34 -8.90
C ARG A 145 14.45 14.09 -8.27
N VAL A 146 14.42 14.14 -6.94
CA VAL A 146 13.36 14.86 -6.21
C VAL A 146 13.34 16.34 -6.58
N ASP A 147 14.51 16.93 -6.83
CA ASP A 147 14.65 18.35 -7.15
C ASP A 147 14.05 18.75 -8.51
N ARG A 148 13.69 17.78 -9.36
CA ARG A 148 13.01 18.01 -10.64
C ARG A 148 11.49 18.05 -10.51
N ASP A 149 10.96 17.57 -9.40
CA ASP A 149 9.54 17.64 -9.07
C ASP A 149 9.27 18.90 -8.24
N GLU A 150 8.73 19.93 -8.90
CA GLU A 150 8.52 21.27 -8.30
C GLU A 150 7.50 21.27 -7.16
N ASP A 151 6.60 20.30 -7.11
CA ASP A 151 5.56 20.20 -6.08
C ASP A 151 5.65 18.95 -5.20
N TYR A 152 6.83 18.31 -5.19
CA TYR A 152 7.14 17.20 -4.30
C TYR A 152 6.87 17.56 -2.84
N GLY A 153 6.16 16.68 -2.12
CA GLY A 153 5.75 16.91 -0.73
C GLY A 153 4.32 17.44 -0.58
N ARG A 154 3.61 17.73 -1.69
CA ARG A 154 2.24 18.28 -1.65
C ARG A 154 1.21 17.36 -0.98
N LEU A 155 1.35 16.03 -1.08
CA LEU A 155 0.41 15.09 -0.45
C LEU A 155 0.57 15.10 1.07
N SER A 156 1.82 14.97 1.53
CA SER A 156 2.19 14.93 2.94
C SER A 156 2.20 16.30 3.61
N ARG A 157 2.28 17.38 2.81
CA ARG A 157 2.52 18.77 3.23
C ARG A 157 3.81 18.94 4.03
N ARG A 158 4.82 18.17 3.67
CA ARG A 158 6.17 18.32 4.21
C ARG A 158 6.93 19.33 3.37
N ASP A 159 7.69 20.18 4.05
CA ASP A 159 8.61 21.09 3.39
C ASP A 159 9.84 20.32 2.91
N THR A 160 10.16 20.43 1.63
CA THR A 160 11.29 19.73 1.01
C THR A 160 12.63 20.14 1.59
N ASP A 161 12.78 21.38 2.06
CA ASP A 161 14.01 21.86 2.68
C ASP A 161 14.19 21.31 4.09
N GLU A 162 13.10 21.17 4.87
CA GLU A 162 13.15 20.50 6.18
C GLU A 162 13.49 19.01 6.04
N MET A 163 12.97 18.36 4.99
CA MET A 163 13.27 16.96 4.69
C MET A 163 14.75 16.76 4.31
N ARG A 164 15.31 17.64 3.47
CA ARG A 164 16.74 17.63 3.10
C ARG A 164 17.65 17.83 4.31
N ALA A 165 17.23 18.65 5.28
CA ALA A 165 17.99 18.88 6.51
C ALA A 165 18.02 17.65 7.44
N GLY A 166 16.93 16.90 7.52
CA GLY A 166 16.80 15.69 8.34
C GLY A 166 17.49 14.44 7.75
N ALA A 167 17.63 14.37 6.43
CA ALA A 167 18.21 13.21 5.73
C ALA A 167 19.72 13.02 5.97
N ARG A 168 20.45 13.96 6.59
CA ARG A 168 21.93 13.97 6.64
C ARG A 168 22.60 12.74 7.31
N LEU A 169 21.86 11.84 7.94
CA LEU A 169 22.39 10.61 8.56
C LEU A 169 22.04 9.39 7.69
N GLY A 170 23.05 8.75 7.10
CA GLY A 170 22.90 7.50 6.34
C GLY A 170 22.58 7.67 4.84
N VAL A 171 22.70 8.88 4.29
CA VAL A 171 22.55 9.14 2.85
C VAL A 171 23.73 8.55 2.08
N ASP A 172 23.41 7.81 1.03
CA ASP A 172 24.39 7.39 0.04
C ASP A 172 24.99 8.64 -0.64
N ALA A 173 26.27 8.89 -0.38
CA ALA A 173 26.99 10.06 -0.88
C ALA A 173 27.12 10.12 -2.40
N ARG A 174 26.74 9.04 -3.10
CA ARG A 174 26.69 8.95 -4.56
C ARG A 174 25.48 9.67 -5.16
N LYS A 175 24.43 9.94 -4.37
CA LYS A 175 23.22 10.60 -4.87
C LYS A 175 23.46 12.06 -5.24
N GLU A 176 22.79 12.55 -6.28
CA GLU A 176 22.82 13.97 -6.67
C GLU A 176 22.22 14.83 -5.54
N ALA A 177 21.11 14.37 -4.93
CA ALA A 177 20.52 14.98 -3.74
C ALA A 177 20.18 13.94 -2.64
N PRO A 178 20.24 14.33 -1.34
CA PRO A 178 19.89 13.44 -0.22
C PRO A 178 18.47 12.86 -0.26
N ALA A 179 17.53 13.60 -0.85
CA ALA A 179 16.13 13.21 -0.96
C ALA A 179 15.87 12.19 -2.08
N ASP A 180 16.80 12.06 -3.04
CA ASP A 180 16.65 11.15 -4.17
C ASP A 180 16.45 9.70 -3.69
N PHE A 181 15.49 9.02 -4.29
CA PHE A 181 15.10 7.67 -3.89
C PHE A 181 15.30 6.68 -5.03
N ALA A 182 15.59 5.43 -4.67
CA ALA A 182 15.90 4.39 -5.62
C ALA A 182 14.65 4.01 -6.44
N LEU A 183 14.83 3.97 -7.76
CA LEU A 183 13.91 3.38 -8.72
C LEU A 183 14.34 1.95 -9.06
N TRP A 184 15.66 1.73 -9.15
CA TRP A 184 16.27 0.44 -9.39
C TRP A 184 17.51 0.30 -8.51
N LYS A 185 17.69 -0.87 -7.90
CA LYS A 185 18.82 -1.19 -7.04
C LYS A 185 19.60 -2.33 -7.69
N SER A 186 20.89 -2.12 -7.91
CA SER A 186 21.82 -3.18 -8.31
C SER A 186 21.77 -4.33 -7.29
N ALA A 187 21.75 -5.57 -7.79
CA ALA A 187 21.62 -6.74 -6.94
C ALA A 187 22.95 -7.05 -6.25
N LYS A 188 22.90 -7.36 -4.95
CA LYS A 188 24.05 -7.89 -4.23
C LYS A 188 24.19 -9.40 -4.49
N PRO A 189 25.39 -9.99 -4.32
CA PRO A 189 25.57 -11.43 -4.46
C PRO A 189 24.59 -12.22 -3.58
N GLY A 190 23.80 -13.09 -4.21
CA GLY A 190 22.81 -13.93 -3.53
C GLY A 190 21.42 -13.29 -3.34
N GLU A 191 21.21 -12.04 -3.77
CA GLU A 191 19.87 -11.46 -3.88
C GLU A 191 19.18 -11.88 -5.18
N PRO A 192 17.83 -11.97 -5.22
CA PRO A 192 17.11 -12.11 -6.48
C PRO A 192 17.37 -10.90 -7.38
N ALA A 193 17.57 -11.17 -8.67
CA ALA A 193 17.96 -10.18 -9.65
C ALA A 193 17.29 -10.45 -11.00
N TRP A 194 16.99 -9.37 -11.70
CA TRP A 194 16.47 -9.37 -13.06
C TRP A 194 17.38 -8.54 -13.96
N ASP A 195 17.44 -8.92 -15.23
CA ASP A 195 18.19 -8.18 -16.24
C ASP A 195 17.54 -6.82 -16.50
N SER A 196 18.37 -5.79 -16.63
CA SER A 196 17.95 -4.43 -16.97
C SER A 196 19.04 -3.72 -17.80
N PRO A 197 18.74 -2.59 -18.44
CA PRO A 197 19.74 -1.76 -19.13
C PRO A 197 20.90 -1.30 -18.23
N TRP A 198 20.71 -1.30 -16.91
CA TRP A 198 21.70 -0.88 -15.91
C TRP A 198 22.43 -2.08 -15.27
N GLY A 199 22.19 -3.29 -15.76
CA GLY A 199 22.72 -4.54 -15.21
C GLY A 199 21.72 -5.26 -14.29
N PRO A 200 22.13 -6.40 -13.71
CA PRO A 200 21.26 -7.20 -12.85
C PRO A 200 20.90 -6.43 -11.57
N GLY A 201 19.61 -6.35 -11.28
CA GLY A 201 19.10 -5.64 -10.12
C GLY A 201 17.64 -5.94 -9.83
N ARG A 202 17.01 -5.06 -9.07
CA ARG A 202 15.62 -5.18 -8.66
C ARG A 202 14.97 -3.81 -8.45
N PRO A 203 13.63 -3.74 -8.49
CA PRO A 203 12.91 -2.50 -8.26
C PRO A 203 13.19 -1.86 -6.88
N GLY A 204 13.08 -0.53 -6.83
CA GLY A 204 12.88 0.18 -5.58
C GLY A 204 11.40 0.18 -5.18
N TRP A 205 11.11 0.19 -3.87
CA TRP A 205 9.76 0.00 -3.33
C TRP A 205 8.66 0.87 -3.99
N HIS A 206 8.95 2.12 -4.33
CA HIS A 206 7.94 3.05 -4.83
C HIS A 206 7.56 2.83 -6.30
N ILE A 207 8.54 2.49 -7.16
CA ILE A 207 8.31 2.42 -8.61
C ILE A 207 7.36 1.28 -9.00
N GLU A 208 7.29 0.27 -8.15
CA GLU A 208 6.43 -0.91 -8.28
C GLU A 208 4.97 -0.50 -8.46
N CYS A 209 4.42 0.25 -7.50
CA CYS A 209 3.01 0.64 -7.50
C CYS A 209 2.68 1.62 -8.63
N SER A 210 3.60 2.53 -8.94
CA SER A 210 3.45 3.44 -10.09
C SER A 210 3.34 2.69 -11.41
N ALA A 211 4.25 1.74 -11.68
CA ALA A 211 4.25 0.96 -12.91
C ALA A 211 3.05 0.01 -12.99
N MET A 212 2.75 -0.73 -11.90
CA MET A 212 1.62 -1.67 -11.87
C MET A 212 0.28 -0.95 -11.99
N SER A 213 0.07 0.16 -11.28
CA SER A 213 -1.18 0.92 -11.39
C SER A 213 -1.37 1.50 -12.79
N LEU A 214 -0.30 2.03 -13.40
CA LEU A 214 -0.31 2.50 -14.78
C LEU A 214 -0.68 1.39 -15.77
N HIS A 215 -0.04 0.22 -15.66
CA HIS A 215 -0.29 -0.92 -16.55
C HIS A 215 -1.73 -1.43 -16.47
N HIS A 216 -2.27 -1.53 -15.25
CA HIS A 216 -3.56 -2.18 -14.99
C HIS A 216 -4.77 -1.25 -15.02
N LEU A 217 -4.59 0.05 -14.76
CA LEU A 217 -5.68 1.03 -14.63
C LEU A 217 -5.50 2.26 -15.54
N GLY A 218 -4.32 2.46 -16.13
CA GLY A 218 -4.00 3.61 -16.99
C GLY A 218 -3.39 4.79 -16.22
N GLU A 219 -3.21 5.90 -16.94
CA GLU A 219 -2.41 7.05 -16.49
C GLU A 219 -3.04 7.88 -15.36
N GLU A 220 -4.34 7.74 -15.13
CA GLU A 220 -5.08 8.48 -14.11
C GLU A 220 -6.03 7.53 -13.36
N LEU A 221 -6.01 7.63 -12.03
CA LEU A 221 -6.82 6.86 -11.10
C LEU A 221 -7.95 7.71 -10.51
N ASP A 222 -9.10 7.09 -10.25
CA ASP A 222 -10.14 7.74 -9.46
C ASP A 222 -9.74 7.76 -7.98
N ILE A 223 -9.42 6.58 -7.44
CA ILE A 223 -9.04 6.41 -6.04
C ILE A 223 -7.68 5.72 -5.97
N HIS A 224 -6.75 6.33 -5.25
CA HIS A 224 -5.54 5.67 -4.79
C HIS A 224 -5.56 5.62 -3.26
N GLY A 225 -5.30 4.45 -2.67
CA GLY A 225 -5.46 4.26 -1.24
C GLY A 225 -4.47 3.35 -0.54
N GLY A 226 -4.43 3.48 0.79
CA GLY A 226 -3.60 2.67 1.66
C GLY A 226 -3.64 3.15 3.12
N GLY A 227 -2.75 2.61 3.96
CA GLY A 227 -2.58 3.08 5.34
C GLY A 227 -2.04 4.51 5.40
N ASN A 228 -2.33 5.25 6.47
CA ASN A 228 -1.83 6.62 6.65
C ASN A 228 -0.29 6.70 6.75
N ASP A 229 0.37 5.61 7.10
CA ASP A 229 1.82 5.47 7.04
C ASP A 229 2.38 5.52 5.61
N LEU A 230 1.58 5.19 4.59
CA LEU A 230 1.99 5.24 3.19
C LEU A 230 1.92 6.64 2.58
N VAL A 231 1.27 7.63 3.24
CA VAL A 231 1.24 9.03 2.77
C VAL A 231 2.64 9.53 2.44
N PHE A 232 3.63 9.18 3.27
CA PHE A 232 5.01 9.53 3.06
C PHE A 232 5.95 8.44 3.62
N PRO A 233 6.98 8.00 2.86
CA PRO A 233 7.37 8.50 1.55
C PRO A 233 6.63 7.86 0.37
N HIS A 234 5.89 6.76 0.59
CA HIS A 234 5.47 5.87 -0.49
C HIS A 234 4.57 6.54 -1.54
N HIS A 235 3.39 7.00 -1.15
CA HIS A 235 2.44 7.64 -2.06
C HIS A 235 2.93 8.99 -2.60
N GLU A 236 3.75 9.72 -1.84
CA GLU A 236 4.39 10.95 -2.35
C GLU A 236 5.34 10.63 -3.51
N ASN A 237 6.13 9.57 -3.38
CA ASN A 237 7.04 9.11 -4.43
C ASN A 237 6.27 8.55 -5.64
N GLU A 238 5.14 7.89 -5.42
CA GLU A 238 4.30 7.41 -6.53
C GLU A 238 3.69 8.54 -7.35
N ILE A 239 3.28 9.64 -6.69
CA ILE A 239 2.87 10.88 -7.37
C ILE A 239 4.03 11.37 -8.23
N ALA A 240 5.20 11.59 -7.62
CA ALA A 240 6.37 12.14 -8.29
C ALA A 240 6.73 11.32 -9.54
N GLN A 241 6.80 10.00 -9.40
CA GLN A 241 7.10 9.07 -10.50
C GLN A 241 6.02 9.11 -11.59
N SER A 242 4.75 8.93 -11.22
CA SER A 242 3.65 8.78 -12.18
C SER A 242 3.37 10.07 -12.94
N GLU A 243 3.38 11.22 -12.26
CA GLU A 243 3.12 12.51 -12.91
C GLU A 243 4.31 12.98 -13.75
N SER A 244 5.55 12.72 -13.31
CA SER A 244 6.75 12.98 -14.12
C SER A 244 6.80 12.12 -15.38
N TYR A 245 6.35 10.87 -15.28
CA TYR A 245 6.32 9.93 -16.41
C TYR A 245 5.19 10.27 -17.39
N THR A 246 3.98 10.53 -16.91
CA THR A 246 2.78 10.68 -17.77
C THR A 246 2.47 12.13 -18.15
N GLY A 247 2.90 13.11 -17.34
CA GLY A 247 2.48 14.51 -17.44
C GLY A 247 1.01 14.74 -17.05
N LYS A 248 0.37 13.78 -16.37
CA LYS A 248 -1.04 13.85 -15.96
C LYS A 248 -1.17 13.70 -14.44
N PRO A 249 -2.26 14.21 -13.81
CA PRO A 249 -2.53 13.97 -12.40
C PRO A 249 -2.69 12.46 -12.11
N PHE A 250 -1.93 11.92 -11.17
CA PHE A 250 -1.90 10.48 -10.94
C PHE A 250 -3.22 9.94 -10.39
N ALA A 251 -3.78 10.59 -9.36
CA ALA A 251 -5.04 10.17 -8.76
C ALA A 251 -5.90 11.37 -8.34
N ARG A 252 -7.22 11.30 -8.59
CA ARG A 252 -8.18 12.32 -8.15
C ARG A 252 -8.37 12.33 -6.64
N TYR A 253 -8.55 11.15 -6.04
CA TYR A 253 -8.84 11.01 -4.62
C TYR A 253 -7.82 10.12 -3.92
N TRP A 254 -7.06 10.74 -3.00
CA TRP A 254 -6.14 10.06 -2.12
C TRP A 254 -6.82 9.65 -0.82
N VAL A 255 -7.00 8.37 -0.56
CA VAL A 255 -7.83 7.85 0.53
C VAL A 255 -6.96 7.05 1.50
N HIS A 256 -6.90 7.48 2.76
CA HIS A 256 -6.02 6.84 3.73
C HIS A 256 -6.78 6.39 4.99
N ASN A 257 -6.61 5.13 5.38
CA ASN A 257 -7.14 4.64 6.65
C ASN A 257 -6.19 4.96 7.82
N GLY A 258 -6.77 5.09 9.02
CA GLY A 258 -6.00 5.27 10.25
C GLY A 258 -5.19 4.03 10.62
N MET A 259 -4.37 4.17 11.66
CA MET A 259 -3.50 3.11 12.14
C MET A 259 -4.17 2.29 13.24
N MET A 260 -3.93 0.97 13.23
CA MET A 260 -4.27 0.10 14.35
C MET A 260 -3.27 0.33 15.50
N GLN A 261 -3.78 0.63 16.70
CA GLN A 261 -2.99 0.86 17.90
C GLN A 261 -3.21 -0.29 18.88
N LEU A 262 -2.25 -1.20 18.95
CA LEU A 262 -2.28 -2.31 19.90
C LEU A 262 -2.07 -1.78 21.32
N SER A 263 -2.92 -2.17 22.26
CA SER A 263 -2.80 -1.81 23.69
C SER A 263 -3.20 -2.98 24.57
N GLY A 264 -2.61 -3.08 25.78
CA GLY A 264 -2.89 -4.15 26.74
C GLY A 264 -1.74 -5.14 26.94
N ALA A 265 -1.77 -5.89 28.04
CA ALA A 265 -0.63 -6.68 28.53
C ALA A 265 -0.22 -7.83 27.59
N ASP A 266 -1.18 -8.55 27.01
CA ASP A 266 -0.88 -9.66 26.09
C ASP A 266 -0.53 -9.17 24.67
N MET A 267 -1.02 -7.98 24.31
CA MET A 267 -0.69 -7.30 23.06
C MET A 267 0.71 -6.65 23.12
N SER A 268 1.13 -6.17 24.31
CA SER A 268 2.47 -5.60 24.54
C SER A 268 3.59 -6.62 24.68
N LYS A 269 3.26 -7.89 25.01
CA LYS A 269 4.24 -8.99 25.04
C LYS A 269 4.69 -9.43 23.64
N SER A 270 4.00 -8.98 22.60
CA SER A 270 4.38 -9.15 21.21
C SER A 270 5.51 -8.17 20.82
N THR A 271 6.60 -8.18 21.58
CA THR A 271 7.82 -7.44 21.24
C THR A 271 8.40 -8.02 19.95
N GLY A 272 8.14 -7.34 18.82
CA GLY A 272 8.70 -7.67 17.51
C GLY A 272 7.65 -8.01 16.45
N ASN A 273 6.53 -8.65 16.84
CA ASN A 273 5.53 -9.14 15.90
C ASN A 273 4.14 -8.59 16.22
N VAL A 274 3.61 -7.77 15.32
CA VAL A 274 2.22 -7.28 15.33
C VAL A 274 1.23 -8.45 15.46
N PHE A 275 0.11 -8.27 16.15
CA PHE A 275 -0.91 -9.30 16.33
C PHE A 275 -1.49 -9.77 14.97
N SER A 276 -1.24 -11.05 14.63
CA SER A 276 -1.58 -11.61 13.31
C SER A 276 -3.08 -11.79 13.12
N ILE A 277 -3.54 -11.83 11.86
CA ILE A 277 -4.94 -12.13 11.53
C ILE A 277 -5.28 -13.56 11.96
N GLU A 278 -4.38 -14.51 11.71
CA GLU A 278 -4.49 -15.90 12.16
C GLU A 278 -4.75 -16.00 13.68
N LYS A 279 -3.93 -15.34 14.51
CA LYS A 279 -4.10 -15.35 15.98
C LYS A 279 -5.42 -14.76 16.43
N PHE A 280 -5.96 -13.79 15.68
CA PHE A 280 -7.30 -13.28 15.93
C PHE A 280 -8.35 -14.36 15.64
N LEU A 281 -8.28 -14.97 14.46
CA LEU A 281 -9.24 -15.95 13.96
C LEU A 281 -9.21 -17.29 14.72
N GLU A 282 -8.10 -17.62 15.38
CA GLU A 282 -8.02 -18.75 16.34
C GLU A 282 -8.93 -18.58 17.56
N LYS A 283 -9.26 -17.33 17.92
CA LYS A 283 -9.96 -17.00 19.18
C LYS A 283 -11.32 -16.35 18.97
N HIS A 284 -11.51 -15.65 17.87
CA HIS A 284 -12.67 -14.79 17.62
C HIS A 284 -13.23 -15.01 16.21
N GLU A 285 -14.53 -14.80 16.05
CA GLU A 285 -15.16 -14.86 14.73
C GLU A 285 -14.67 -13.71 13.83
N ALA A 286 -14.54 -13.97 12.52
CA ALA A 286 -14.11 -12.99 11.54
C ALA A 286 -14.96 -11.69 11.51
N ASP A 287 -16.28 -11.83 11.69
CA ASP A 287 -17.21 -10.69 11.71
C ASP A 287 -16.96 -9.75 12.91
N VAL A 288 -16.35 -10.24 13.99
CA VAL A 288 -15.96 -9.42 15.14
C VAL A 288 -14.90 -8.41 14.70
N LEU A 289 -13.89 -8.84 13.94
CA LEU A 289 -12.84 -7.92 13.45
C LEU A 289 -13.45 -6.84 12.54
N ARG A 290 -14.39 -7.22 11.68
CA ARG A 290 -15.12 -6.25 10.83
C ARG A 290 -15.86 -5.23 11.69
N ILE A 291 -16.56 -5.66 12.75
CA ILE A 291 -17.26 -4.74 13.65
C ILE A 291 -16.29 -3.83 14.40
N VAL A 292 -15.16 -4.36 14.88
CA VAL A 292 -14.10 -3.54 15.53
C VAL A 292 -13.68 -2.41 14.59
N ILE A 293 -13.40 -2.72 13.33
CA ILE A 293 -12.94 -1.73 12.34
C ILE A 293 -14.05 -0.74 11.96
N LEU A 294 -15.27 -1.22 11.72
CA LEU A 294 -16.37 -0.41 11.20
C LEU A 294 -17.11 0.42 12.25
N ASN A 295 -16.89 0.15 13.54
CA ASN A 295 -17.42 0.98 14.63
C ASN A 295 -16.72 2.34 14.76
N ALA A 296 -15.57 2.53 14.12
CA ALA A 296 -14.87 3.80 14.07
C ALA A 296 -14.87 4.39 12.65
N SER A 297 -14.63 5.70 12.57
CA SER A 297 -14.30 6.32 11.29
C SER A 297 -13.02 5.70 10.75
N TYR A 298 -13.03 5.22 9.50
CA TYR A 298 -11.89 4.55 8.87
C TYR A 298 -10.58 5.36 8.89
N ARG A 299 -10.68 6.68 9.00
CA ARG A 299 -9.53 7.63 9.02
C ARG A 299 -8.91 7.82 10.40
N SER A 300 -9.62 7.46 11.46
CA SER A 300 -9.15 7.68 12.83
C SER A 300 -8.26 6.51 13.25
N PRO A 301 -7.23 6.75 14.08
CA PRO A 301 -6.54 5.65 14.76
C PRO A 301 -7.55 4.78 15.52
N LEU A 302 -7.35 3.46 15.46
CA LEU A 302 -8.23 2.47 16.07
C LEU A 302 -7.49 1.75 17.18
N THR A 303 -7.93 1.94 18.42
CA THR A 303 -7.40 1.16 19.55
C THR A 303 -7.88 -0.28 19.46
N PHE A 304 -6.94 -1.22 19.60
CA PHE A 304 -7.18 -2.64 19.52
C PHE A 304 -6.68 -3.32 20.80
N ASN A 305 -7.62 -3.84 21.58
CA ASN A 305 -7.42 -4.54 22.85
C ASN A 305 -8.63 -5.44 23.17
N ASP A 306 -8.52 -6.23 24.23
CA ASP A 306 -9.55 -7.22 24.60
C ASP A 306 -10.91 -6.56 24.89
N ASP A 307 -10.94 -5.42 25.58
CA ASP A 307 -12.19 -4.70 25.87
C ASP A 307 -12.95 -4.30 24.60
N VAL A 308 -12.23 -3.83 23.57
CA VAL A 308 -12.81 -3.46 22.27
C VAL A 308 -13.33 -4.69 21.53
N ILE A 309 -12.61 -5.80 21.59
CA ILE A 309 -13.01 -7.07 20.97
C ILE A 309 -14.29 -7.59 21.64
N GLU A 310 -14.34 -7.65 22.96
CA GLU A 310 -15.53 -8.09 23.69
C GLU A 310 -16.76 -7.20 23.42
N GLN A 311 -16.55 -5.89 23.29
CA GLN A 311 -17.63 -4.98 22.91
C GLN A 311 -18.16 -5.26 21.51
N ALA A 312 -17.27 -5.56 20.56
CA ALA A 312 -17.65 -5.95 19.21
C ALA A 312 -18.38 -7.29 19.17
N GLU A 313 -17.98 -8.28 19.97
CA GLU A 313 -18.69 -9.56 20.12
C GLU A 313 -20.11 -9.36 20.64
N ARG A 314 -20.27 -8.57 21.71
CA ARG A 314 -21.62 -8.24 22.23
C ARG A 314 -22.47 -7.50 21.20
N ALA A 315 -21.86 -6.61 20.40
CA ALA A 315 -22.57 -5.92 19.32
C ALA A 315 -23.00 -6.88 18.20
N LEU A 316 -22.14 -7.83 17.82
CA LEU A 316 -22.43 -8.87 16.84
C LEU A 316 -23.58 -9.76 17.31
N GLU A 317 -23.52 -10.25 18.54
CA GLU A 317 -24.59 -11.09 19.11
C GLU A 317 -25.94 -10.37 19.14
N ARG A 318 -25.94 -9.07 19.47
CA ARG A 318 -27.16 -8.26 19.40
C ARG A 318 -27.73 -8.17 17.98
N LEU A 319 -26.87 -7.96 16.98
CA LEU A 319 -27.30 -7.90 15.57
C LEU A 319 -27.85 -9.26 15.10
N LYS A 320 -27.14 -10.36 15.40
CA LYS A 320 -27.59 -11.73 15.11
C LYS A 320 -28.91 -12.05 15.83
N GLY A 321 -29.08 -11.58 17.06
CA GLY A 321 -30.31 -11.72 17.83
C GLY A 321 -31.53 -11.09 17.16
N GLY A 322 -31.37 -9.93 16.51
CA GLY A 322 -32.43 -9.26 15.75
C GLY A 322 -32.86 -9.99 14.47
N LEU A 323 -32.09 -10.98 14.02
CA LEU A 323 -32.42 -11.85 12.88
C LEU A 323 -33.10 -13.17 13.31
N ARG A 324 -33.22 -13.43 14.62
CA ARG A 324 -33.87 -14.65 15.11
C ARG A 324 -35.40 -14.52 14.90
N PRO A 325 -36.08 -15.60 14.45
CA PRO A 325 -37.51 -15.58 14.13
C PRO A 325 -38.43 -15.16 15.27
#